data_AF-A0A7T8G524-F1
#
_entry.id   AF-A0A7T8G524-F1
#
_cell.length_a   1.000
_cell.length_b   1.000
_cell.length_c   1.000
_cell.angle_alpha   90.00
_cell.angle_beta   90.00
_cell.angle_gamma   90.00
#
_symmetry.space_group_name_H-M   'P 1'
#
loop_
_entity.id
_entity.type
_entity.pdbx_description
1 polymer ?
#
loop_
_entity_poly.entity_id
_entity_poly.type
_entity_poly.pdbx_seq_one_letter_code
_entity_poly.pdbx_strand_id
1 'polypeptide(L)'
;MVDNFYNFDISLLNMTSSAWPWLKFLWTDTLLYLNPARLNSYELVGWINKLISDMFIMYNQILSFNELYVNTLNLNLTLYTKNLISLLLVQSSQYYSLNSVNTELLILQQSLTIENLTYNFMILWIIIKFSVITYFIYYVLIYSYFNTNQLNNLQNSSLAKFLHLIESEEELGSVDDAFTLIFLFIIVFGWFFTLSLCFNYIFNSQLTLFGLAAIILIFFILLTPFSTLLDFGIAFTSYIRGASSSANLLVECIFDIIGTLVVFTRFVVQNIRFVLIFFAYFELFEWVYNSIFLEFFLNYITLNKKNYIEFNLYNLDMSKFFMFFAYLIVTIISYLYYLVHLLILVFVQTTIYLLISFWLFFFFYTSFTLNTTEKVFIKKKMTN
;
A
#
# COMPACT_ATOMS: atom_id res chain seq x y z
N MET A 1 38.80 54.69 -20.60
CA MET A 1 39.25 53.43 -19.98
C MET A 1 38.73 53.45 -18.55
N VAL A 2 38.05 52.39 -18.13
CA VAL A 2 37.34 52.24 -16.84
C VAL A 2 35.99 52.97 -16.80
N ASP A 3 34.90 52.21 -16.95
CA ASP A 3 33.81 52.05 -15.95
C ASP A 3 32.54 51.41 -16.55
N ASN A 4 31.83 50.65 -15.68
CA ASN A 4 30.48 50.10 -15.82
C ASN A 4 30.31 48.65 -16.31
N PHE A 5 30.76 47.71 -15.46
CA PHE A 5 30.04 46.46 -15.18
C PHE A 5 29.42 46.59 -13.78
N TYR A 6 28.11 46.78 -13.67
CA TYR A 6 27.25 46.36 -12.54
C TYR A 6 25.83 46.88 -12.81
N ASN A 7 24.96 45.99 -13.28
CA ASN A 7 23.51 46.01 -13.05
C ASN A 7 22.99 44.63 -13.47
N PHE A 8 23.27 43.64 -12.61
CA PHE A 8 22.64 42.33 -12.65
C PHE A 8 21.43 42.42 -11.73
N ASP A 9 20.24 42.27 -12.30
CA ASP A 9 18.96 42.55 -11.66
C ASP A 9 18.73 41.70 -10.40
N ILE A 10 18.46 42.41 -9.31
CA ILE A 10 18.09 41.93 -7.97
C ILE A 10 16.67 41.34 -7.94
N SER A 11 15.97 41.26 -9.07
CA SER A 11 14.57 40.81 -9.15
C SER A 11 14.37 39.29 -9.07
N LEU A 12 15.37 38.48 -9.41
CA LEU A 12 15.24 37.01 -9.39
C LEU A 12 15.44 36.39 -7.98
N LEU A 13 16.17 37.07 -7.09
CA LEU A 13 16.43 36.59 -5.72
C LEU A 13 15.28 36.88 -4.73
N ASN A 14 14.33 37.75 -5.12
CA ASN A 14 13.14 38.05 -4.31
C ASN A 14 11.96 37.08 -4.55
N MET A 15 12.08 36.15 -5.52
CA MET A 15 11.02 35.15 -5.79
C MET A 15 11.11 33.89 -4.91
N THR A 16 12.25 33.60 -4.28
CA THR A 16 12.40 32.44 -3.37
C THR A 16 12.13 32.78 -1.91
N SER A 17 12.07 34.08 -1.55
CA SER A 17 11.80 34.54 -0.18
C SER A 17 10.31 34.70 0.15
N SER A 18 9.42 34.59 -0.84
CA SER A 18 7.97 34.79 -0.65
C SER A 18 7.21 33.52 -0.27
N ALA A 19 7.78 32.31 -0.42
CA ALA A 19 7.16 31.05 0.03
C ALA A 19 7.54 30.67 1.48
N TRP A 20 8.70 31.14 1.95
CA TRP A 20 9.24 30.81 3.27
C TRP A 20 8.40 31.34 4.46
N PRO A 21 7.81 32.55 4.40
CA PRO A 21 6.90 33.03 5.44
C PRO A 21 5.59 32.22 5.54
N TRP A 22 5.14 31.60 4.44
CA TRP A 22 3.88 30.84 4.38
C TRP A 22 4.00 29.44 4.95
N LEU A 23 5.10 28.75 4.65
CA LEU A 23 5.45 27.49 5.32
C LEU A 23 5.61 27.71 6.83
N LYS A 24 6.19 28.86 7.24
CA LYS A 24 6.31 29.25 8.65
C LYS A 24 4.95 29.55 9.29
N PHE A 25 4.02 30.22 8.59
CA PHE A 25 2.66 30.51 9.08
C PHE A 25 1.79 29.25 9.22
N LEU A 26 1.84 28.35 8.24
CA LEU A 26 1.22 27.02 8.33
C LEU A 26 1.80 26.18 9.47
N TRP A 27 3.10 26.32 9.79
CA TRP A 27 3.74 25.62 10.90
C TRP A 27 3.43 26.22 12.27
N THR A 28 3.48 27.55 12.43
CA THR A 28 3.40 28.17 13.77
C THR A 28 1.99 28.20 14.33
N ASP A 29 0.96 28.36 13.49
CA ASP A 29 -0.42 28.49 13.97
C ASP A 29 -1.12 27.13 14.12
N THR A 30 -0.64 26.09 13.43
CA THR A 30 -1.09 24.70 13.64
C THR A 30 -0.47 24.08 14.90
N LEU A 31 0.75 24.48 15.29
CA LEU A 31 1.44 24.02 16.50
C LEU A 31 0.77 24.49 17.81
N LEU A 32 0.08 25.63 17.82
CA LEU A 32 -0.51 26.21 19.03
C LEU A 32 -1.84 25.54 19.48
N TYR A 33 -2.47 24.73 18.62
CA TYR A 33 -3.77 24.10 18.91
C TYR A 33 -3.72 22.58 19.12
N LEU A 34 -2.54 21.95 19.03
CA LEU A 34 -2.41 20.49 19.13
C LEU A 34 -2.16 20.03 20.57
N ASN A 35 -3.20 20.15 21.41
CA ASN A 35 -3.32 19.29 22.59
C ASN A 35 -4.41 18.23 22.31
N PRO A 36 -4.03 17.00 21.89
CA PRO A 36 -4.96 15.99 21.40
C PRO A 36 -5.90 15.42 22.47
N ALA A 37 -5.72 15.75 23.75
CA ALA A 37 -6.57 15.27 24.84
C ALA A 37 -7.97 15.92 24.93
N ARG A 38 -8.32 16.86 24.03
CA ARG A 38 -9.58 17.63 24.11
C ARG A 38 -10.44 17.69 22.84
N LEU A 39 -10.02 17.11 21.72
CA LEU A 39 -10.74 17.24 20.45
C LEU A 39 -12.04 16.42 20.45
N ASN A 40 -13.16 17.06 20.78
CA ASN A 40 -14.51 16.52 20.58
C ASN A 40 -14.82 16.42 19.07
N SER A 41 -15.71 15.49 18.69
CA SER A 41 -16.11 15.26 17.28
C SER A 41 -16.56 16.53 16.54
N TYR A 42 -17.12 17.51 17.25
CA TYR A 42 -17.49 18.82 16.69
C TYR A 42 -16.29 19.70 16.32
N GLU A 43 -15.19 19.64 17.08
CA GLU A 43 -13.97 20.37 16.77
C GLU A 43 -13.25 19.75 15.58
N LEU A 44 -13.32 18.42 15.41
CA LEU A 44 -12.84 17.72 14.21
C LEU A 44 -13.58 18.20 12.95
N VAL A 45 -14.91 18.35 13.01
CA VAL A 45 -15.73 18.88 11.91
C VAL A 45 -15.40 20.35 11.63
N GLY A 46 -15.22 21.17 12.68
CA GLY A 46 -14.78 22.56 12.53
C GLY A 46 -13.40 22.66 11.87
N TRP A 47 -12.50 21.73 12.18
CA TRP A 47 -11.17 21.66 11.60
C TRP A 47 -11.18 21.18 10.15
N ILE A 48 -11.98 20.16 9.82
CA ILE A 48 -12.19 19.71 8.43
C ILE A 48 -12.77 20.85 7.59
N ASN A 49 -13.76 21.59 8.11
CA ASN A 49 -14.33 22.74 7.41
C ASN A 49 -13.30 23.87 7.21
N LYS A 50 -12.43 24.09 8.18
CA LYS A 50 -11.33 25.06 8.06
C LYS A 50 -10.29 24.61 7.03
N LEU A 51 -9.92 23.33 7.00
CA LEU A 51 -8.98 22.77 6.04
C LEU A 51 -9.55 22.82 4.61
N ILE A 52 -10.84 22.53 4.45
CA ILE A 52 -11.56 22.70 3.18
C ILE A 52 -11.59 24.18 2.77
N SER A 53 -11.84 25.10 3.70
CA SER A 53 -11.79 26.54 3.45
C SER A 53 -10.40 27.00 3.01
N ASP A 54 -9.35 26.56 3.70
CA ASP A 54 -7.96 26.91 3.41
C ASP A 54 -7.50 26.33 2.07
N MET A 55 -7.92 25.09 1.75
CA MET A 55 -7.75 24.48 0.43
C MET A 55 -8.48 25.27 -0.67
N PHE A 56 -9.68 25.78 -0.39
CA PHE A 56 -10.47 26.57 -1.34
C PHE A 56 -9.87 27.96 -1.56
N ILE A 57 -9.34 28.60 -0.51
CA ILE A 57 -8.61 29.87 -0.60
C ILE A 57 -7.32 29.67 -1.41
N MET A 58 -6.58 28.59 -1.14
CA MET A 58 -5.38 28.23 -1.89
C MET A 58 -5.71 27.98 -3.36
N TYR A 59 -6.80 27.26 -3.65
CA TYR A 59 -7.29 27.03 -5.01
C TYR A 59 -7.60 28.35 -5.75
N ASN A 60 -8.33 29.27 -5.11
CA ASN A 60 -8.67 30.56 -5.70
C ASN A 60 -7.45 31.47 -5.89
N GLN A 61 -6.48 31.41 -4.98
CA GLN A 61 -5.23 32.15 -5.11
C GLN A 61 -4.35 31.58 -6.23
N ILE A 62 -4.29 30.25 -6.38
CA ILE A 62 -3.62 29.61 -7.53
C ILE A 62 -4.31 29.99 -8.84
N LEU A 63 -5.64 30.10 -8.85
CA LEU A 63 -6.39 30.57 -10.01
C LEU A 63 -6.04 32.02 -10.37
N SER A 64 -5.90 32.90 -9.38
CA SER A 64 -5.43 34.28 -9.57
C SER A 64 -3.96 34.36 -10.00
N PHE A 65 -3.12 33.42 -9.55
CA PHE A 65 -1.72 33.32 -9.99
C PHE A 65 -1.63 32.82 -11.43
N ASN A 66 -2.51 31.90 -11.84
CA ASN A 66 -2.67 31.48 -13.22
C ASN A 66 -3.16 32.62 -14.10
N GLU A 67 -4.10 33.46 -13.65
CA GLU A 67 -4.49 34.66 -14.38
C GLU A 67 -3.33 35.66 -14.53
N LEU A 68 -2.53 35.88 -13.48
CA LEU A 68 -1.33 36.71 -13.54
C LEU A 68 -0.25 36.11 -14.45
N TYR A 69 -0.09 34.78 -14.45
CA TYR A 69 0.86 34.08 -15.31
C TYR A 69 0.41 34.09 -16.78
N VAL A 70 -0.89 33.89 -17.05
CA VAL A 70 -1.49 34.05 -18.37
C VAL A 70 -1.40 35.51 -18.84
N ASN A 71 -1.57 36.49 -17.95
CA ASN A 71 -1.42 37.91 -18.29
C ASN A 71 0.04 38.32 -18.54
N THR A 72 1.00 37.77 -17.82
CA THR A 72 2.45 37.99 -18.06
C THR A 72 2.94 37.26 -19.31
N LEU A 73 2.45 36.06 -19.59
CA LEU A 73 2.66 35.36 -20.86
C LEU A 73 2.03 36.12 -22.02
N ASN A 74 0.81 36.64 -21.89
CA ASN A 74 0.17 37.48 -22.89
C ASN A 74 0.93 38.80 -23.11
N LEU A 75 1.47 39.42 -22.05
CA LEU A 75 2.34 40.61 -22.17
C LEU A 75 3.63 40.29 -22.93
N ASN A 76 4.31 39.19 -22.60
CA ASN A 76 5.50 38.74 -23.33
C ASN A 76 5.17 38.35 -24.78
N LEU A 77 4.00 37.75 -25.05
CA LEU A 77 3.49 37.45 -26.39
C LEU A 77 3.12 38.72 -27.18
N THR A 78 2.56 39.75 -26.55
CA THR A 78 2.32 41.05 -27.23
C THR A 78 3.64 41.76 -27.55
N LEU A 79 4.66 41.62 -26.71
CA LEU A 79 6.02 42.11 -26.99
C LEU A 79 6.69 41.30 -28.11
N TYR A 80 6.54 39.97 -28.09
CA TYR A 80 7.10 39.09 -29.11
C TYR A 80 6.39 39.27 -30.46
N THR A 81 5.06 39.38 -30.47
CA THR A 81 4.28 39.67 -31.70
C THR A 81 4.51 41.09 -32.19
N LYS A 82 4.70 42.11 -31.33
CA LYS A 82 5.14 43.44 -31.79
C LYS A 82 6.53 43.40 -32.43
N ASN A 83 7.46 42.63 -31.89
CA ASN A 83 8.80 42.46 -32.45
C ASN A 83 8.80 41.61 -33.73
N LEU A 84 7.89 40.64 -33.87
CA LEU A 84 7.73 39.83 -35.08
C LEU A 84 6.98 40.59 -36.18
N ILE A 85 5.97 41.39 -35.83
CA ILE A 85 5.26 42.28 -36.75
C ILE A 85 6.20 43.39 -37.24
N SER A 86 7.09 43.93 -36.40
CA SER A 86 8.12 44.88 -36.84
C SER A 86 9.17 44.21 -37.74
N LEU A 87 9.52 42.93 -37.51
CA LEU A 87 10.40 42.17 -38.39
C LEU A 87 9.73 41.79 -39.73
N LEU A 88 8.43 41.46 -39.71
CA LEU A 88 7.63 41.11 -40.89
C LEU A 88 7.25 42.32 -41.74
N LEU A 89 7.05 43.49 -41.13
CA LEU A 89 6.88 44.76 -41.87
C LEU A 89 8.17 45.21 -42.58
N VAL A 90 9.34 44.74 -42.13
CA VAL A 90 10.61 44.94 -42.84
C VAL A 90 10.76 43.97 -44.03
N GLN A 91 9.96 42.90 -44.11
CA GLN A 91 10.01 41.88 -45.18
C GLN A 91 8.78 41.88 -46.10
N SER A 92 7.90 42.88 -46.03
CA SER A 92 6.69 42.97 -46.84
C SER A 92 6.94 43.36 -48.30
N SER A 93 7.73 42.57 -49.03
CA SER A 93 7.80 42.62 -50.49
C SER A 93 7.44 41.30 -51.19
N GLN A 94 6.97 40.27 -50.46
CA GLN A 94 6.48 39.02 -51.08
C GLN A 94 5.30 38.42 -50.29
N TYR A 95 4.11 38.99 -50.49
CA TYR A 95 2.85 38.43 -50.01
C TYR A 95 2.39 37.35 -50.99
N TYR A 96 2.40 36.08 -50.60
CA TYR A 96 1.35 35.08 -50.95
C TYR A 96 1.51 33.71 -50.25
N SER A 97 2.52 33.47 -49.40
CA SER A 97 2.70 32.20 -48.66
C SER A 97 2.46 32.28 -47.13
N LEU A 98 2.04 33.42 -46.60
CA LEU A 98 2.02 33.68 -45.15
C LEU A 98 0.82 33.06 -44.39
N ASN A 99 -0.27 32.69 -45.06
CA ASN A 99 -1.45 32.19 -44.36
C ASN A 99 -1.34 30.73 -43.90
N SER A 100 -0.57 29.86 -44.59
CA SER A 100 -0.41 28.46 -44.17
C SER A 100 0.61 28.31 -43.03
N VAL A 101 1.68 29.11 -43.03
CA VAL A 101 2.70 29.08 -41.97
C VAL A 101 2.11 29.58 -40.64
N ASN A 102 1.24 30.59 -40.67
CA ASN A 102 0.60 31.11 -39.47
C ASN A 102 -0.38 30.14 -38.82
N THR A 103 -1.06 29.28 -39.59
CA THR A 103 -1.96 28.27 -39.01
C THR A 103 -1.20 27.12 -38.37
N GLU A 104 -0.08 26.68 -38.96
CA GLU A 104 0.76 25.63 -38.38
C GLU A 104 1.43 26.10 -37.09
N LEU A 105 1.94 27.33 -37.04
CA LEU A 105 2.53 27.93 -35.83
C LEU A 105 1.52 28.09 -34.70
N LEU A 106 0.28 28.44 -35.02
CA LEU A 106 -0.81 28.57 -34.04
C LEU A 106 -1.24 27.20 -33.47
N ILE A 107 -1.27 26.16 -34.30
CA ILE A 107 -1.54 24.77 -33.86
C ILE A 107 -0.41 24.27 -32.95
N LEU A 108 0.85 24.54 -33.31
CA LEU A 108 2.03 24.15 -32.52
C LEU A 108 2.09 24.91 -31.18
N GLN A 109 1.64 26.16 -31.15
CA GLN A 109 1.50 26.94 -29.93
C GLN A 109 0.36 26.42 -29.04
N GLN A 110 -0.77 26.02 -29.63
CA GLN A 110 -1.88 25.40 -28.90
C GLN A 110 -1.49 24.03 -28.32
N SER A 111 -0.73 23.21 -29.04
CA SER A 111 -0.24 21.92 -28.50
C SER A 111 0.74 22.12 -27.33
N LEU A 112 1.69 23.05 -27.45
CA LEU A 112 2.66 23.34 -26.38
C LEU A 112 2.01 23.93 -25.12
N THR A 113 0.96 24.75 -25.28
CA THR A 113 0.22 25.29 -24.12
C THR A 113 -0.61 24.24 -23.41
N ILE A 114 -1.22 23.30 -24.16
CA ILE A 114 -1.95 22.15 -23.58
C ILE A 114 -0.97 21.22 -22.84
N GLU A 115 0.20 20.93 -23.42
CA GLU A 115 1.23 20.10 -22.78
C GLU A 115 1.80 20.72 -21.50
N ASN A 116 2.01 22.05 -21.47
CA ASN A 116 2.46 22.73 -20.25
C ASN A 116 1.39 22.76 -19.17
N LEU A 117 0.11 22.89 -19.54
CA LEU A 117 -1.02 22.80 -18.60
C LEU A 117 -1.13 21.41 -17.99
N THR A 118 -1.01 20.34 -18.79
CA THR A 118 -1.05 18.96 -18.27
C THR A 118 0.14 18.67 -17.36
N TYR A 119 1.33 19.20 -17.66
CA TYR A 119 2.52 19.05 -16.80
C TYR A 119 2.35 19.74 -15.44
N ASN A 120 1.84 20.98 -15.43
CA ASN A 120 1.58 21.71 -14.19
C ASN A 120 0.49 21.03 -13.33
N PHE A 121 -0.58 20.51 -13.95
CA PHE A 121 -1.58 19.72 -13.24
C PHE A 121 -1.01 18.40 -12.70
N MET A 122 -0.13 17.74 -13.45
CA MET A 122 0.55 16.53 -12.99
C MET A 122 1.42 16.80 -11.75
N ILE A 123 2.22 17.87 -11.76
CA ILE A 123 3.03 18.27 -10.60
C ILE A 123 2.14 18.56 -9.38
N LEU A 124 1.08 19.34 -9.56
CA LEU A 124 0.14 19.65 -8.48
C LEU A 124 -0.47 18.36 -7.90
N TRP A 125 -0.85 17.42 -8.76
CA TRP A 125 -1.42 16.15 -8.35
C TRP A 125 -0.42 15.27 -7.58
N ILE A 126 0.86 15.28 -7.98
CA ILE A 126 1.94 14.62 -7.24
C ILE A 126 2.12 15.25 -5.86
N ILE A 127 2.14 16.58 -5.76
CA ILE A 127 2.27 17.30 -4.48
C ILE A 127 1.12 16.95 -3.54
N ILE A 128 -0.12 16.91 -4.03
CA ILE A 128 -1.30 16.53 -3.23
C ILE A 128 -1.20 15.07 -2.77
N LYS A 129 -0.81 14.15 -3.64
CA LYS A 129 -0.62 12.74 -3.24
C LYS A 129 0.47 12.58 -2.19
N PHE A 130 1.59 13.28 -2.36
CA PHE A 130 2.70 13.24 -1.42
C PHE A 130 2.31 13.84 -0.06
N SER A 131 1.55 14.93 -0.02
CA SER A 131 1.12 15.55 1.24
C SER A 131 0.17 14.66 2.05
N VAL A 132 -0.72 13.90 1.39
CA VAL A 132 -1.58 12.92 2.07
C VAL A 132 -0.75 11.77 2.65
N ILE A 133 0.24 11.27 1.91
CA ILE A 133 1.14 10.20 2.40
C ILE A 133 1.98 10.69 3.58
N THR A 134 2.59 11.88 3.49
CA THR A 134 3.38 12.44 4.59
C THR A 134 2.51 12.72 5.81
N TYR A 135 1.27 13.17 5.63
CA TYR A 135 0.32 13.31 6.73
C TYR A 135 -0.01 11.97 7.39
N PHE A 136 -0.25 10.91 6.62
CA PHE A 136 -0.50 9.57 7.17
C PHE A 136 0.72 9.04 7.95
N ILE A 137 1.91 9.14 7.37
CA ILE A 137 3.17 8.75 8.03
C ILE A 137 3.37 9.57 9.31
N TYR A 138 3.18 10.89 9.24
CA TYR A 138 3.27 11.80 10.37
C TYR A 138 2.27 11.42 11.46
N TYR A 139 1.00 11.14 11.13
CA TYR A 139 -0.02 10.73 12.07
C TYR A 139 0.35 9.41 12.77
N VAL A 140 0.82 8.41 12.01
CA VAL A 140 1.26 7.12 12.57
C VAL A 140 2.47 7.32 13.49
N LEU A 141 3.47 8.10 13.07
CA LEU A 141 4.69 8.37 13.84
C LEU A 141 4.44 9.25 15.07
N ILE A 142 3.48 10.17 15.02
CA ILE A 142 3.13 11.02 16.17
C ILE A 142 2.22 10.30 17.13
N TYR A 143 1.28 9.50 16.64
CA TYR A 143 0.50 8.62 17.49
C TYR A 143 1.42 7.64 18.22
N SER A 144 2.46 7.11 17.56
CA SER A 144 3.45 6.28 18.24
C SER A 144 4.31 7.09 19.23
N TYR A 145 4.78 8.28 18.86
CA TYR A 145 5.69 9.10 19.68
C TYR A 145 5.01 9.71 20.92
N PHE A 146 3.86 10.37 20.77
CA PHE A 146 3.20 11.09 21.87
C PHE A 146 2.43 10.17 22.81
N ASN A 147 1.97 9.02 22.33
CA ASN A 147 1.25 8.07 23.18
C ASN A 147 2.20 7.25 24.06
N THR A 148 3.51 7.23 23.79
CA THR A 148 4.48 6.53 24.66
C THR A 148 4.41 6.97 26.13
N ASN A 149 4.08 8.24 26.43
CA ASN A 149 4.08 8.75 27.80
C ASN A 149 2.78 8.54 28.58
N GLN A 150 1.61 8.40 27.93
CA GLN A 150 0.31 8.13 28.58
C GLN A 150 -0.12 6.66 28.50
N LEU A 151 0.38 5.91 27.52
CA LEU A 151 0.09 4.49 27.25
C LEU A 151 1.14 3.54 27.88
N ASN A 152 2.01 4.09 28.73
CA ASN A 152 3.15 3.41 29.36
C ASN A 152 2.74 2.26 30.30
N ASN A 153 1.47 2.16 30.72
CA ASN A 153 1.02 1.09 31.62
C ASN A 153 0.33 -0.10 30.95
N LEU A 154 -0.04 -0.05 29.65
CA LEU A 154 -0.75 -1.16 28.99
C LEU A 154 -0.25 -1.54 27.58
N GLN A 155 0.38 -0.65 26.80
CA GLN A 155 0.62 -0.91 25.37
C GLN A 155 2.08 -0.80 24.89
N ASN A 156 3.01 -0.26 25.68
CA ASN A 156 4.47 -0.39 25.39
C ASN A 156 5.01 -1.82 25.56
N SER A 157 4.11 -2.78 25.73
CA SER A 157 4.40 -4.17 26.03
C SER A 157 3.93 -5.12 24.92
N SER A 158 3.21 -4.69 23.87
CA SER A 158 2.77 -5.63 22.83
C SER A 158 3.71 -5.65 21.64
N LEU A 159 3.95 -4.51 20.97
CA LEU A 159 4.83 -4.47 19.79
C LEU A 159 6.30 -4.71 20.15
N ALA A 160 6.79 -4.08 21.22
CA ALA A 160 8.17 -4.26 21.69
C ALA A 160 8.40 -5.68 22.23
N LYS A 161 7.42 -6.30 22.93
CA LYS A 161 7.54 -7.72 23.31
C LYS A 161 7.36 -8.65 22.13
N PHE A 162 6.52 -8.32 21.14
CA PHE A 162 6.34 -9.11 19.93
C PHE A 162 7.63 -9.11 19.09
N LEU A 163 8.28 -7.96 18.95
CA LEU A 163 9.60 -7.83 18.34
C LEU A 163 10.66 -8.59 19.15
N HIS A 164 10.69 -8.45 20.48
CA HIS A 164 11.61 -9.21 21.33
C HIS A 164 11.38 -10.74 21.31
N LEU A 165 10.11 -11.18 21.15
CA LEU A 165 9.73 -12.58 21.00
C LEU A 165 10.16 -13.15 19.66
N ILE A 166 10.04 -12.37 18.58
CA ILE A 166 10.55 -12.72 17.25
C ILE A 166 12.09 -12.76 17.25
N GLU A 167 12.74 -11.91 18.05
CA GLU A 167 14.19 -11.69 18.00
C GLU A 167 15.09 -12.73 18.67
N SER A 168 14.60 -13.66 19.53
CA SER A 168 15.56 -14.39 20.39
C SER A 168 15.40 -15.88 20.62
N GLU A 169 14.23 -16.49 20.41
CA GLU A 169 14.04 -17.88 20.89
C GLU A 169 13.78 -18.93 19.81
N GLU A 170 13.27 -18.57 18.62
CA GLU A 170 12.84 -19.58 17.65
C GLU A 170 13.87 -19.91 16.55
N GLU A 171 15.01 -19.22 16.51
CA GLU A 171 16.18 -19.57 15.67
C GLU A 171 15.87 -19.84 14.17
N LEU A 172 14.79 -19.23 13.64
CA LEU A 172 14.26 -19.48 12.28
C LEU A 172 15.13 -18.92 11.16
N GLY A 173 16.10 -18.06 11.46
CA GLY A 173 16.97 -17.40 10.49
C GLY A 173 17.32 -15.98 10.90
N SER A 174 17.91 -15.22 9.97
CA SER A 174 18.13 -13.79 10.20
C SER A 174 16.78 -13.08 10.27
N VAL A 175 16.63 -12.20 11.26
CA VAL A 175 15.39 -11.44 11.47
C VAL A 175 15.13 -10.51 10.28
N ASP A 176 16.17 -9.92 9.70
CA ASP A 176 16.07 -9.01 8.55
C ASP A 176 15.46 -9.71 7.32
N ASP A 177 15.86 -10.93 7.02
CA ASP A 177 15.28 -11.72 5.93
C ASP A 177 13.85 -12.14 6.26
N ALA A 178 13.60 -12.58 7.50
CA ALA A 178 12.27 -12.97 7.97
C ALA A 178 11.27 -11.80 7.93
N PHE A 179 11.71 -10.57 8.20
CA PHE A 179 10.87 -9.37 8.14
C PHE A 179 10.25 -9.17 6.76
N THR A 180 11.02 -9.39 5.69
CA THR A 180 10.51 -9.26 4.33
C THR A 180 9.39 -10.26 4.06
N LEU A 181 9.55 -11.50 4.54
CA LEU A 181 8.57 -12.56 4.41
C LEU A 181 7.32 -12.28 5.25
N ILE A 182 7.49 -11.85 6.51
CA ILE A 182 6.40 -11.45 7.39
C ILE A 182 5.60 -10.32 6.76
N PHE A 183 6.27 -9.31 6.21
CA PHE A 183 5.60 -8.19 5.55
C PHE A 183 4.79 -8.63 4.33
N LEU A 184 5.35 -9.50 3.47
CA LEU A 184 4.62 -10.10 2.37
C LEU A 184 3.42 -10.92 2.85
N PHE A 185 3.59 -11.70 3.92
CA PHE A 185 2.51 -12.46 4.54
C PHE A 185 1.39 -11.55 5.02
N ILE A 186 1.71 -10.43 5.68
CA ILE A 186 0.74 -9.43 6.13
C ILE A 186 0.00 -8.79 4.95
N ILE A 187 0.65 -8.54 3.81
CA ILE A 187 -0.04 -8.00 2.64
C ILE A 187 -1.01 -9.05 2.05
N VAL A 188 -0.54 -10.27 1.85
CA VAL A 188 -1.33 -11.36 1.25
C VAL A 188 -2.51 -11.72 2.14
N PHE A 189 -2.30 -11.89 3.44
CA PHE A 189 -3.36 -12.24 4.39
C PHE A 189 -4.17 -11.05 4.88
N GLY A 190 -3.56 -9.88 4.97
CA GLY A 190 -4.25 -8.64 5.31
C GLY A 190 -5.31 -8.27 4.27
N TRP A 191 -5.18 -8.76 3.04
CA TRP A 191 -6.24 -8.63 2.03
C TRP A 191 -7.59 -9.20 2.52
N PHE A 192 -7.59 -10.34 3.24
CA PHE A 192 -8.80 -10.88 3.87
C PHE A 192 -9.43 -9.91 4.87
N PHE A 193 -8.61 -9.11 5.55
CA PHE A 193 -9.03 -8.10 6.53
C PHE A 193 -9.16 -6.70 5.93
N THR A 194 -9.31 -6.59 4.61
CA THR A 194 -9.50 -5.31 3.90
C THR A 194 -8.33 -4.34 3.99
N LEU A 195 -7.13 -4.80 4.38
CA LEU A 195 -5.90 -3.98 4.41
C LEU A 195 -5.57 -3.38 3.03
N SER A 196 -6.04 -4.03 1.95
CA SER A 196 -5.94 -3.53 0.58
C SER A 196 -6.65 -2.19 0.35
N LEU A 197 -7.67 -1.83 1.16
CA LEU A 197 -8.36 -0.56 1.05
C LEU A 197 -7.43 0.63 1.31
N CYS A 198 -6.44 0.47 2.19
CA CYS A 198 -5.41 1.48 2.45
C CYS A 198 -4.59 1.79 1.20
N PHE A 199 -4.49 0.85 0.26
CA PHE A 199 -3.69 0.95 -0.95
C PHE A 199 -4.48 1.40 -2.18
N ASN A 200 -5.79 1.62 -2.07
CA ASN A 200 -6.67 2.05 -3.17
C ASN A 200 -6.21 3.36 -3.83
N TYR A 201 -5.57 4.24 -3.07
CA TYR A 201 -5.09 5.53 -3.57
C TYR A 201 -3.77 5.42 -4.35
N ILE A 202 -3.03 4.32 -4.13
CA ILE A 202 -1.72 4.07 -4.71
C ILE A 202 -1.84 3.21 -5.97
N PHE A 203 -2.63 2.13 -5.90
CA PHE A 203 -2.78 1.19 -7.01
C PHE A 203 -4.15 1.32 -7.68
N ASN A 204 -4.17 1.35 -9.01
CA ASN A 204 -5.41 1.40 -9.80
C ASN A 204 -6.30 0.15 -9.60
N SER A 205 -5.73 -0.97 -9.15
CA SER A 205 -6.50 -2.15 -8.79
C SER A 205 -6.01 -2.74 -7.47
N GLN A 206 -6.95 -3.09 -6.59
CA GLN A 206 -6.65 -3.77 -5.33
C GLN A 206 -6.00 -5.13 -5.56
N LEU A 207 -6.42 -5.81 -6.64
CA LEU A 207 -5.99 -7.16 -6.95
C LEU A 207 -4.52 -7.21 -7.41
N THR A 208 -3.99 -6.14 -8.03
CA THR A 208 -2.61 -6.13 -8.51
C THR A 208 -1.58 -6.18 -7.39
N LEU A 209 -1.79 -5.43 -6.30
CA LEU A 209 -0.85 -5.45 -5.17
C LEU A 209 -0.86 -6.82 -4.50
N PHE A 210 -2.05 -7.34 -4.21
CA PHE A 210 -2.23 -8.64 -3.61
C PHE A 210 -1.66 -9.76 -4.51
N GLY A 211 -1.95 -9.75 -5.80
CA GLY A 211 -1.47 -10.77 -6.75
C GLY A 211 0.04 -10.77 -6.89
N LEU A 212 0.66 -9.59 -7.01
CA LEU A 212 2.13 -9.48 -7.05
C LEU A 212 2.76 -9.94 -5.74
N ALA A 213 2.24 -9.51 -4.59
CA ALA A 213 2.73 -9.94 -3.29
C ALA A 213 2.62 -11.45 -3.10
N ALA A 214 1.52 -12.07 -3.54
CA ALA A 214 1.32 -13.52 -3.49
C ALA A 214 2.32 -14.28 -4.37
N ILE A 215 2.58 -13.80 -5.60
CA ILE A 215 3.57 -14.40 -6.49
C ILE A 215 4.97 -14.33 -5.88
N ILE A 216 5.35 -13.15 -5.37
CA ILE A 216 6.65 -12.93 -4.72
C ILE A 216 6.78 -13.85 -3.50
N LEU A 217 5.75 -13.93 -2.67
CA LEU A 217 5.72 -14.80 -1.49
C LEU A 217 5.91 -16.28 -1.85
N ILE A 218 5.18 -16.79 -2.85
CA ILE A 218 5.34 -18.18 -3.32
C ILE A 218 6.78 -18.43 -3.80
N PHE A 219 7.37 -17.47 -4.51
CA PHE A 219 8.73 -17.58 -5.01
C PHE A 219 9.76 -17.63 -3.87
N PHE A 220 9.68 -16.73 -2.89
CA PHE A 220 10.56 -16.76 -1.70
C PHE A 220 10.47 -18.08 -0.95
N ILE A 221 9.26 -18.62 -0.81
CA ILE A 221 9.06 -19.86 -0.06
C ILE A 221 9.60 -21.06 -0.82
N LEU A 222 9.42 -21.13 -2.14
CA LEU A 222 10.02 -22.19 -2.96
C LEU A 222 11.54 -22.09 -3.04
N LEU A 223 12.11 -20.89 -2.89
CA LEU A 223 13.55 -20.69 -2.84
C LEU A 223 14.19 -21.03 -1.49
N THR A 224 13.41 -21.08 -0.41
CA THR A 224 13.93 -21.40 0.94
C THR A 224 14.62 -22.78 1.00
N PRO A 225 14.02 -23.90 0.54
CA PRO A 225 14.74 -25.17 0.49
C PRO A 225 15.96 -25.09 -0.43
N PHE A 226 15.88 -24.35 -1.55
CA PHE A 226 17.01 -24.21 -2.46
C PHE A 226 18.20 -23.49 -1.81
N SER A 227 17.98 -22.39 -1.08
CA SER A 227 19.05 -21.67 -0.38
C SER A 227 19.70 -22.55 0.69
N THR A 228 18.92 -23.27 1.49
CA THR A 228 19.49 -24.18 2.50
C THR A 228 20.34 -25.29 1.90
N LEU A 229 19.95 -25.83 0.73
CA LEU A 229 20.76 -26.84 0.04
C LEU A 229 22.08 -26.26 -0.50
N LEU A 230 22.08 -24.99 -0.93
CA LEU A 230 23.30 -24.30 -1.32
C LEU A 230 24.24 -24.09 -0.12
N ASP A 231 23.70 -23.77 1.06
CA ASP A 231 24.49 -23.58 2.28
C ASP A 231 25.18 -24.88 2.74
N PHE A 232 24.57 -26.04 2.49
CA PHE A 232 25.22 -27.33 2.72
C PHE A 232 26.36 -27.63 1.72
N GLY A 233 26.44 -26.89 0.61
CA GLY A 233 27.45 -27.05 -0.43
C GLY A 233 27.37 -28.42 -1.12
N ILE A 234 28.53 -28.94 -1.56
CA ILE A 234 28.61 -30.21 -2.31
C ILE A 234 28.08 -31.41 -1.49
N ALA A 235 28.11 -31.33 -0.16
CA ALA A 235 27.72 -32.41 0.73
C ALA A 235 26.20 -32.44 1.05
N PHE A 236 25.37 -31.63 0.37
CA PHE A 236 23.93 -31.50 0.67
C PHE A 236 23.18 -32.85 0.75
N THR A 237 23.52 -33.83 -0.09
CA THR A 237 22.86 -35.15 -0.08
C THR A 237 23.06 -35.88 1.25
N SER A 238 24.25 -35.74 1.85
CA SER A 238 24.59 -36.35 3.15
C SER A 238 23.83 -35.69 4.31
N TYR A 239 23.49 -34.39 4.21
CA TYR A 239 22.66 -33.71 5.23
C TYR A 239 21.19 -34.13 5.14
N ILE A 240 20.66 -34.39 3.94
CA ILE A 240 19.26 -34.78 3.77
C ILE A 240 19.02 -36.24 4.15
N ARG A 241 19.85 -37.15 3.64
CA ARG A 241 19.64 -38.60 3.76
C ARG A 241 20.57 -39.27 4.77
N GLY A 242 21.71 -38.66 5.09
CA GLY A 242 22.76 -39.29 5.88
C GLY A 242 23.72 -40.13 5.04
N ALA A 243 24.39 -41.09 5.70
CA ALA A 243 25.35 -41.98 5.05
C ALA A 243 24.67 -42.97 4.10
N SER A 244 25.33 -43.24 2.97
CA SER A 244 24.86 -44.22 1.98
C SER A 244 24.86 -45.64 2.56
N SER A 245 23.85 -46.44 2.18
CA SER A 245 23.71 -47.81 2.66
C SER A 245 24.32 -48.85 1.71
N SER A 246 24.43 -48.50 0.43
CA SER A 246 24.96 -49.39 -0.61
C SER A 246 26.27 -48.84 -1.20
N ALA A 247 27.08 -49.76 -1.75
CA ALA A 247 28.31 -49.42 -2.44
C ALA A 247 28.09 -48.97 -3.90
N ASN A 248 26.85 -49.07 -4.42
CA ASN A 248 26.56 -48.76 -5.82
C ASN A 248 26.18 -47.29 -6.00
N LEU A 249 27.11 -46.51 -6.57
CA LEU A 249 26.94 -45.07 -6.79
C LEU A 249 25.67 -44.71 -7.58
N LEU A 250 25.28 -45.50 -8.58
CA LEU A 250 24.10 -45.20 -9.40
C LEU A 250 22.80 -45.31 -8.59
N VAL A 251 22.71 -46.33 -7.74
CA VAL A 251 21.55 -46.55 -6.87
C VAL A 251 21.48 -45.45 -5.81
N GLU A 252 22.60 -45.10 -5.21
CA GLU A 252 22.68 -44.01 -4.22
C GLU A 252 22.31 -42.65 -4.83
N CYS A 253 22.72 -42.37 -6.06
CA CYS A 253 22.36 -41.15 -6.79
C CYS A 253 20.84 -41.03 -7.00
N ILE A 254 20.16 -42.12 -7.37
CA ILE A 254 18.69 -42.11 -7.51
C ILE A 254 18.02 -41.81 -6.16
N PHE A 255 18.49 -42.43 -5.09
CA PHE A 255 17.95 -42.17 -3.75
C PHE A 255 18.27 -40.74 -3.26
N ASP A 256 19.40 -40.14 -3.67
CA ASP A 256 19.71 -38.73 -3.39
C ASP A 256 18.76 -37.78 -4.12
N ILE A 257 18.43 -38.08 -5.38
CA ILE A 257 17.42 -37.34 -6.17
C ILE A 257 16.04 -37.45 -5.51
N ILE A 258 15.64 -38.64 -5.05
CA ILE A 258 14.37 -38.82 -4.35
C ILE A 258 14.38 -38.03 -3.03
N GLY A 259 15.47 -38.08 -2.27
CA GLY A 259 15.61 -37.34 -1.01
C GLY A 259 15.42 -35.83 -1.20
N THR A 260 16.14 -35.25 -2.16
CA THR A 260 15.99 -33.82 -2.52
C THR A 260 14.58 -33.49 -2.99
N LEU A 261 13.97 -34.33 -3.83
CA LEU A 261 12.59 -34.14 -4.31
C LEU A 261 11.59 -34.16 -3.15
N VAL A 262 11.76 -35.04 -2.17
CA VAL A 262 10.92 -35.08 -0.95
C VAL A 262 11.02 -33.76 -0.18
N VAL A 263 12.20 -33.13 -0.12
CA VAL A 263 12.35 -31.80 0.51
C VAL A 263 11.50 -30.74 -0.22
N PHE A 264 11.62 -30.64 -1.54
CA PHE A 264 10.85 -29.65 -2.33
C PHE A 264 9.34 -29.91 -2.31
N THR A 265 8.93 -31.17 -2.42
CA THR A 265 7.49 -31.52 -2.42
C THR A 265 6.80 -31.13 -1.12
N ARG A 266 7.50 -31.14 0.04
CA ARG A 266 6.93 -30.65 1.30
C ARG A 266 6.45 -29.20 1.19
N PHE A 267 7.24 -28.32 0.55
CA PHE A 267 6.89 -26.91 0.34
C PHE A 267 5.79 -26.73 -0.71
N VAL A 268 5.88 -27.46 -1.83
CA VAL A 268 4.86 -27.41 -2.89
C VAL A 268 3.48 -27.82 -2.34
N VAL A 269 3.42 -28.90 -1.56
CA VAL A 269 2.17 -29.36 -0.94
C VAL A 269 1.63 -28.36 0.08
N GLN A 270 2.48 -27.66 0.83
CA GLN A 270 1.99 -26.62 1.75
C GLN A 270 1.25 -25.49 1.00
N ASN A 271 1.67 -25.13 -0.22
CA ASN A 271 1.01 -24.07 -0.99
C ASN A 271 -0.44 -24.40 -1.38
N ILE A 272 -0.84 -25.68 -1.42
CA ILE A 272 -2.24 -26.09 -1.63
C ILE A 272 -3.15 -25.53 -0.52
N ARG A 273 -2.62 -25.32 0.69
CA ARG A 273 -3.39 -24.73 1.80
C ARG A 273 -3.86 -23.31 1.48
N PHE A 274 -3.04 -22.51 0.81
CA PHE A 274 -3.46 -21.17 0.36
C PHE A 274 -4.64 -21.26 -0.60
N VAL A 275 -4.59 -22.22 -1.53
CA VAL A 275 -5.66 -22.46 -2.49
C VAL A 275 -6.98 -22.80 -1.76
N LEU A 276 -6.93 -23.62 -0.71
CA LEU A 276 -8.11 -23.93 0.12
C LEU A 276 -8.69 -22.69 0.80
N ILE A 277 -7.84 -21.79 1.32
CA ILE A 277 -8.30 -20.53 1.92
C ILE A 277 -8.98 -19.65 0.87
N PHE A 278 -8.41 -19.52 -0.34
CA PHE A 278 -9.04 -18.76 -1.42
C PHE A 278 -10.38 -19.35 -1.85
N PHE A 279 -10.50 -20.67 -1.93
CA PHE A 279 -11.78 -21.30 -2.25
C PHE A 279 -12.85 -21.00 -1.21
N ALA A 280 -12.54 -21.15 0.08
CA ALA A 280 -13.51 -20.82 1.15
C ALA A 280 -13.90 -19.33 1.16
N TYR A 281 -12.97 -18.45 0.78
CA TYR A 281 -13.27 -17.04 0.64
C TYR A 281 -14.22 -16.76 -0.52
N PHE A 282 -13.92 -17.29 -1.71
CA PHE A 282 -14.81 -17.14 -2.86
C PHE A 282 -16.18 -17.78 -2.61
N GLU A 283 -16.24 -18.90 -1.90
CA GLU A 283 -17.49 -19.54 -1.49
C GLU A 283 -18.35 -18.61 -0.60
N LEU A 284 -17.76 -17.94 0.39
CA LEU A 284 -18.48 -16.95 1.19
C LEU A 284 -18.96 -15.77 0.33
N PHE A 285 -18.11 -15.24 -0.55
CA PHE A 285 -18.47 -14.12 -1.43
C PHE A 285 -19.59 -14.47 -2.40
N GLU A 286 -19.50 -15.65 -3.02
CA GLU A 286 -20.54 -16.19 -3.89
C GLU A 286 -21.84 -16.35 -3.12
N TRP A 287 -21.80 -16.92 -1.91
CA TRP A 287 -22.98 -17.07 -1.07
C TRP A 287 -23.61 -15.71 -0.71
N VAL A 288 -22.82 -14.72 -0.30
CA VAL A 288 -23.31 -13.37 0.02
C VAL A 288 -23.97 -12.72 -1.19
N TYR A 289 -23.33 -12.79 -2.36
CA TYR A 289 -23.80 -12.15 -3.59
C TYR A 289 -25.05 -12.83 -4.18
N ASN A 290 -25.09 -14.16 -4.14
CA ASN A 290 -26.19 -14.96 -4.71
C ASN A 290 -27.32 -15.24 -3.71
N SER A 291 -27.24 -14.71 -2.48
CA SER A 291 -28.28 -14.93 -1.49
C SER A 291 -29.60 -14.24 -1.92
N ILE A 292 -30.59 -15.07 -2.26
CA ILE A 292 -31.96 -14.66 -2.67
C ILE A 292 -32.59 -13.70 -1.64
N PHE A 293 -32.22 -13.84 -0.36
CA PHE A 293 -32.67 -12.93 0.70
C PHE A 293 -32.20 -11.49 0.46
N LEU A 294 -30.94 -11.28 0.05
CA LEU A 294 -30.41 -9.95 -0.20
C LEU A 294 -31.11 -9.30 -1.41
N GLU A 295 -31.38 -10.09 -2.46
CA GLU A 295 -32.17 -9.67 -3.61
C GLU A 295 -33.61 -9.32 -3.22
N PHE A 296 -34.28 -10.17 -2.42
CA PHE A 296 -35.62 -9.92 -1.90
C PHE A 296 -35.68 -8.64 -1.04
N PHE A 297 -34.71 -8.46 -0.15
CA PHE A 297 -34.64 -7.30 0.75
C PHE A 297 -34.33 -6.00 -0.01
N LEU A 298 -33.40 -6.03 -0.96
CA LEU A 298 -33.10 -4.88 -1.83
C LEU A 298 -34.31 -4.54 -2.73
N ASN A 299 -35.00 -5.53 -3.27
CA ASN A 299 -36.24 -5.32 -4.03
C ASN A 299 -37.35 -4.72 -3.16
N TYR A 300 -37.50 -5.18 -1.91
CA TYR A 300 -38.44 -4.58 -0.96
C TYR A 300 -38.12 -3.10 -0.67
N ILE A 301 -36.85 -2.76 -0.47
CA ILE A 301 -36.42 -1.36 -0.22
C ILE A 301 -36.57 -0.49 -1.48
N THR A 302 -36.23 -1.02 -2.66
CA THR A 302 -36.26 -0.25 -3.92
C THR A 302 -37.67 -0.05 -4.45
N LEU A 303 -38.58 -1.01 -4.25
CA LEU A 303 -40.02 -0.85 -4.55
C LEU A 303 -40.66 0.23 -3.67
N ASN A 304 -40.26 0.33 -2.39
CA ASN A 304 -40.67 1.41 -1.50
C ASN A 304 -40.22 2.81 -1.96
N LYS A 305 -39.18 2.91 -2.80
CA LYS A 305 -38.74 4.21 -3.38
C LYS A 305 -39.48 4.59 -4.66
N LYS A 306 -40.01 3.63 -5.43
CA LYS A 306 -40.67 3.91 -6.71
C LYS A 306 -42.20 4.04 -6.63
N ASN A 307 -42.85 3.37 -5.67
CA ASN A 307 -44.31 3.44 -5.51
C ASN A 307 -44.70 3.82 -4.07
N TYR A 308 -44.68 5.11 -3.77
CA TYR A 308 -45.19 5.64 -2.49
C TYR A 308 -46.73 5.62 -2.37
N ILE A 309 -47.46 5.17 -3.39
CA ILE A 309 -48.92 5.36 -3.45
C ILE A 309 -49.75 4.07 -3.26
N GLU A 310 -49.19 2.87 -3.44
CA GLU A 310 -50.00 1.62 -3.29
C GLU A 310 -49.25 0.47 -2.62
N PHE A 311 -48.48 0.77 -1.57
CA PHE A 311 -48.07 -0.29 -0.63
C PHE A 311 -49.23 -0.60 0.31
N ASN A 312 -50.26 -1.26 -0.24
CA ASN A 312 -51.28 -1.90 0.57
C ASN A 312 -50.62 -3.06 1.33
N LEU A 313 -50.23 -2.77 2.57
CA LEU A 313 -49.83 -3.72 3.63
C LEU A 313 -50.86 -4.85 3.87
N TYR A 314 -52.01 -4.83 3.20
CA TYR A 314 -53.11 -5.77 3.35
C TYR A 314 -52.93 -7.12 2.64
N ASN A 315 -51.92 -7.31 1.80
CA ASN A 315 -51.69 -8.59 1.07
C ASN A 315 -50.43 -9.36 1.54
N LEU A 316 -49.89 -9.04 2.71
CA LEU A 316 -48.99 -9.94 3.42
C LEU A 316 -49.82 -11.02 4.09
N ASP A 317 -50.16 -12.07 3.33
CA ASP A 317 -50.68 -13.30 3.92
C ASP A 317 -49.77 -13.74 5.08
N MET A 318 -50.35 -14.12 6.22
CA MET A 318 -49.59 -14.60 7.37
C MET A 318 -48.60 -15.70 7.00
N SER A 319 -48.91 -16.52 5.98
CA SER A 319 -48.01 -17.53 5.42
C SER A 319 -46.73 -16.94 4.80
N LYS A 320 -46.80 -15.81 4.10
CA LYS A 320 -45.64 -15.12 3.51
C LYS A 320 -44.77 -14.49 4.59
N PHE A 321 -45.38 -13.99 5.66
CA PHE A 321 -44.66 -13.48 6.83
C PHE A 321 -43.86 -14.61 7.51
N PHE A 322 -44.50 -15.76 7.79
CA PHE A 322 -43.80 -16.91 8.36
C PHE A 322 -42.69 -17.44 7.44
N MET A 323 -42.92 -17.51 6.12
CA MET A 323 -41.87 -17.89 5.17
C MET A 323 -40.69 -16.91 5.21
N PHE A 324 -40.94 -15.59 5.26
CA PHE A 324 -39.88 -14.58 5.39
C PHE A 324 -39.03 -14.79 6.64
N PHE A 325 -39.65 -15.02 7.80
CA PHE A 325 -38.91 -15.27 9.04
C PHE A 325 -38.11 -16.58 8.99
N ALA A 326 -38.68 -17.64 8.42
CA ALA A 326 -37.98 -18.91 8.25
C ALA A 326 -36.75 -18.76 7.33
N TYR A 327 -36.90 -18.07 6.19
CA TYR A 327 -35.78 -17.77 5.29
C TYR A 327 -34.71 -16.90 5.96
N LEU A 328 -35.11 -15.85 6.69
CA LEU A 328 -34.17 -14.99 7.42
C LEU A 328 -33.34 -15.78 8.43
N ILE A 329 -33.96 -16.68 9.19
CA ILE A 329 -33.26 -17.54 10.14
C ILE A 329 -32.26 -18.45 9.40
N VAL A 330 -32.69 -19.11 8.31
CA VAL A 330 -31.81 -19.97 7.50
C VAL A 330 -30.64 -19.17 6.94
N THR A 331 -30.88 -17.97 6.39
CA THR A 331 -29.84 -17.09 5.84
C THR A 331 -28.83 -16.67 6.91
N ILE A 332 -29.26 -16.33 8.12
CA ILE A 332 -28.35 -15.97 9.22
C ILE A 332 -27.51 -17.18 9.63
N ILE A 333 -28.14 -18.37 9.77
CA ILE A 333 -27.42 -19.59 10.15
C ILE A 333 -26.39 -19.97 9.09
N SER A 334 -26.75 -19.95 7.80
CA SER A 334 -25.81 -20.25 6.73
C SER A 334 -24.70 -19.20 6.62
N TYR A 335 -25.01 -17.91 6.79
CA TYR A 335 -23.99 -16.85 6.83
C TYR A 335 -22.96 -17.11 7.93
N LEU A 336 -23.44 -17.38 9.15
CA LEU A 336 -22.59 -17.69 10.30
C LEU A 336 -21.75 -18.94 10.04
N TYR A 337 -22.33 -19.98 9.43
CA TYR A 337 -21.59 -21.18 9.03
C TYR A 337 -20.44 -20.84 8.08
N TYR A 338 -20.69 -20.15 6.97
CA TYR A 338 -19.65 -19.82 5.99
C TYR A 338 -18.58 -18.89 6.58
N LEU A 339 -18.99 -17.92 7.41
CA LEU A 339 -18.06 -17.01 8.07
C LEU A 339 -17.16 -17.75 9.07
N VAL A 340 -17.73 -18.60 9.93
CA VAL A 340 -16.96 -19.39 10.89
C VAL A 340 -16.07 -20.40 10.18
N HIS A 341 -16.56 -21.04 9.11
CA HIS A 341 -15.78 -21.96 8.28
C HIS A 341 -14.55 -21.26 7.67
N LEU A 342 -14.75 -20.07 7.09
CA LEU A 342 -13.66 -19.24 6.56
C LEU A 342 -12.66 -18.86 7.65
N LEU A 343 -13.13 -18.37 8.81
CA LEU A 343 -12.23 -17.99 9.91
C LEU A 343 -11.38 -19.16 10.38
N ILE A 344 -11.99 -20.34 10.58
CA ILE A 344 -11.27 -21.55 10.98
C ILE A 344 -10.22 -21.91 9.93
N LEU A 345 -10.57 -21.90 8.65
CA LEU A 345 -9.62 -22.20 7.59
C LEU A 345 -8.48 -21.19 7.54
N VAL A 346 -8.76 -19.89 7.59
CA VAL A 346 -7.73 -18.84 7.58
C VAL A 346 -6.77 -19.04 8.75
N PHE A 347 -7.26 -19.14 9.99
CA PHE A 347 -6.37 -19.28 11.16
C PHE A 347 -5.64 -20.61 11.18
N VAL A 348 -6.34 -21.73 11.06
CA VAL A 348 -5.73 -23.05 11.21
C VAL A 348 -4.77 -23.34 10.06
N GLN A 349 -5.15 -23.05 8.82
CA GLN A 349 -4.29 -23.34 7.67
C GLN A 349 -3.07 -22.44 7.62
N THR A 350 -3.18 -21.15 8.01
CA THR A 350 -2.00 -20.27 8.09
C THR A 350 -1.03 -20.68 9.17
N THR A 351 -1.51 -21.00 10.38
CA THR A 351 -0.65 -21.46 11.46
C THR A 351 0.06 -22.76 11.09
N ILE A 352 -0.66 -23.74 10.53
CA ILE A 352 -0.04 -25.00 10.10
C ILE A 352 0.96 -24.75 8.96
N TYR A 353 0.64 -23.86 8.02
CA TYR A 353 1.53 -23.50 6.94
C TYR A 353 2.87 -22.95 7.44
N LEU A 354 2.83 -21.98 8.37
CA LEU A 354 4.03 -21.38 8.93
C LEU A 354 4.83 -22.38 9.76
N LEU A 355 4.15 -23.17 10.59
CA LEU A 355 4.79 -24.17 11.44
C LEU A 355 5.49 -25.26 10.63
N ILE A 356 4.86 -25.76 9.56
CA ILE A 356 5.46 -26.83 8.74
C ILE A 356 6.55 -26.29 7.81
N SER A 357 6.29 -25.16 7.13
CA SER A 357 7.19 -24.63 6.09
C SER A 357 8.47 -24.03 6.67
N PHE A 358 8.39 -23.39 7.83
CA PHE A 358 9.55 -22.72 8.43
C PHE A 358 10.03 -23.46 9.66
N TRP A 359 9.22 -23.50 10.73
CA TRP A 359 9.67 -24.00 12.02
C TRP A 359 10.14 -25.45 11.97
N LEU A 360 9.27 -26.36 11.51
CA LEU A 360 9.58 -27.79 11.42
C LEU A 360 10.63 -28.08 10.35
N PHE A 361 10.67 -27.30 9.28
CA PHE A 361 11.70 -27.44 8.25
C PHE A 361 13.08 -27.12 8.81
N PHE A 362 13.28 -25.93 9.39
CA PHE A 362 14.57 -25.56 9.98
C PHE A 362 14.92 -26.50 11.12
N PHE A 363 13.98 -26.86 11.99
CA PHE A 363 14.21 -27.85 13.04
C PHE A 363 14.81 -29.18 12.55
N PHE A 364 14.42 -29.66 11.36
CA PHE A 364 14.94 -30.91 10.81
C PHE A 364 16.27 -30.78 10.07
N TYR A 365 16.57 -29.62 9.48
CA TYR A 365 17.71 -29.46 8.58
C TYR A 365 18.81 -28.56 9.15
N THR A 366 18.55 -27.80 10.20
CA THR A 366 19.54 -26.97 10.90
C THR A 366 19.68 -27.41 12.36
N SER A 367 20.86 -27.16 12.94
CA SER A 367 21.11 -27.44 14.35
C SER A 367 22.21 -26.55 14.88
N PHE A 368 22.16 -26.26 16.18
CA PHE A 368 23.22 -25.52 16.87
C PHE A 368 24.25 -26.47 17.43
N THR A 369 25.53 -26.11 17.29
CA THR A 369 26.60 -26.87 17.91
C THR A 369 26.77 -26.41 19.36
N LEU A 370 26.74 -27.35 20.30
CA LEU A 370 26.95 -27.06 21.73
C LEU A 370 28.42 -26.72 22.06
N ASN A 371 29.34 -27.03 21.15
CA ASN A 371 30.76 -26.84 21.37
C ASN A 371 31.16 -25.38 21.16
N THR A 372 31.45 -24.67 22.25
CA THR A 372 32.00 -23.31 22.20
C THR A 372 33.49 -23.34 21.85
N THR A 373 33.90 -22.60 20.81
CA THR A 373 35.31 -22.45 20.44
C THR A 373 36.06 -21.51 21.39
N GLU A 374 35.40 -20.50 21.96
CA GLU A 374 36.00 -19.50 22.84
C GLU A 374 35.48 -19.61 24.29
N LYS A 375 36.39 -19.85 25.25
CA LYS A 375 36.08 -19.93 26.69
C LYS A 375 36.52 -18.69 27.48
N VAL A 376 36.77 -17.57 26.79
CA VAL A 376 37.35 -16.35 27.37
C VAL A 376 36.48 -15.79 28.51
N PHE A 377 35.16 -15.76 28.33
CA PHE A 377 34.21 -15.26 29.33
C PHE A 377 34.18 -16.10 30.61
N ILE A 378 34.28 -17.44 30.47
CA ILE A 378 34.33 -18.35 31.62
C ILE A 378 35.60 -18.07 32.43
N LYS A 379 36.75 -17.90 31.75
CA LYS A 379 38.03 -17.61 32.40
C LYS A 379 38.01 -16.26 33.13
N LYS A 380 37.44 -15.22 32.51
CA LYS A 380 37.33 -13.87 33.10
C LYS A 380 36.41 -13.83 34.32
N LYS A 381 35.35 -14.65 34.33
CA LYS A 381 34.44 -14.79 35.47
C LYS A 381 35.07 -15.52 36.66
N MET A 382 36.06 -16.40 36.43
CA MET A 382 36.77 -17.11 37.52
C MET A 382 37.90 -16.29 38.14
N THR A 383 38.41 -15.26 37.45
CA THR A 383 39.49 -14.39 37.95
C THR A 383 39.00 -13.18 38.74
N ASN A 384 37.71 -12.88 38.67
CA ASN A 384 37.01 -11.86 39.48
C ASN A 384 36.29 -12.55 40.64
#